data_AF-A0A117SAW4-F1
#
_entry.id   AF-A0A117SAW4-F1
#
_cell.length_a   1.000
_cell.length_b   1.000
_cell.length_c   1.000
_cell.angle_alpha   90.00
_cell.angle_beta   90.00
_cell.angle_gamma   90.00
#
_symmetry.space_group_name_H-M   'P 1'
#
loop_
_entity.id
_entity.type
_entity.pdbx_description
1 polymer ?
#
loop_
_entity_poly.entity_id
_entity_poly.type
_entity_poly.pdbx_seq_one_letter_code
_entity_poly.pdbx_strand_id
1 'polypeptide(L)'
;MRSEVLLIIIGMAFVTYLTRIGALALFRFTGVPTWLNRWLKYVPVAILTSLIVPSLLLPKGYLDISLNNHYLIAGIAAAFVAYKSRNIIATLGLGMSIMLVLKLL
;
A
#
# COMPACT_ATOMS: atom_id res chain seq x y z
N MET A 1 -19.41 26.42 -3.59
CA MET A 1 -19.30 25.01 -3.12
C MET A 1 -20.64 24.61 -2.56
N ARG A 2 -21.23 23.49 -3.01
CA ARG A 2 -22.51 22.99 -2.48
C ARG A 2 -22.38 22.76 -0.96
N SER A 3 -23.30 23.31 -0.18
CA SER A 3 -23.34 23.17 1.29
C SER A 3 -23.34 21.71 1.75
N GLU A 4 -23.88 20.81 0.93
CA GLU A 4 -23.86 19.36 1.14
C GLU A 4 -22.44 18.79 1.23
N VAL A 5 -21.51 19.28 0.40
CA VAL A 5 -20.12 18.81 0.41
C VAL A 5 -19.42 19.24 1.70
N LEU A 6 -19.73 20.44 2.20
CA LEU A 6 -19.20 20.96 3.45
C LEU A 6 -19.68 20.12 4.65
N LEU A 7 -20.97 19.76 4.67
CA LEU A 7 -21.53 18.86 5.68
C LEU A 7 -20.93 17.45 5.61
N ILE A 8 -20.70 16.90 4.41
CA ILE A 8 -20.07 15.60 4.22
C ILE A 8 -18.62 15.60 4.71
N ILE A 9 -17.85 16.65 4.39
CA ILE A 9 -16.45 16.78 4.85
C ILE A 9 -16.40 16.87 6.37
N ILE A 10 -17.25 17.69 6.98
CA ILE A 10 -17.31 17.84 8.44
C ILE A 10 -17.74 16.52 9.10
N GLY A 11 -18.74 15.84 8.54
CA GLY A 11 -19.20 14.53 9.03
C GLY A 11 -18.12 13.47 8.94
N MET A 12 -17.43 13.34 7.79
CA MET A 12 -16.30 12.42 7.63
C MET A 12 -15.14 12.74 8.56
N ALA A 13 -14.80 14.03 8.71
CA ALA A 13 -13.77 14.46 9.64
C ALA A 13 -14.13 14.07 11.07
N PHE A 14 -15.37 14.34 11.49
CA PHE A 14 -15.85 14.00 12.82
C PHE A 14 -15.76 12.50 13.11
N VAL A 15 -16.31 11.65 12.23
CA VAL A 15 -16.27 10.19 12.41
C VAL A 15 -14.83 9.65 12.38
N THR A 16 -13.97 10.18 11.50
CA THR A 16 -12.56 9.76 11.40
C THR A 16 -11.78 10.13 12.66
N TYR A 17 -11.94 11.36 13.16
CA TYR A 17 -11.27 11.77 14.39
C TYR A 17 -11.83 11.06 15.61
N LEU A 18 -13.14 10.83 15.67
CA LEU A 18 -13.77 10.10 16.78
C LEU A 18 -13.24 8.67 16.87
N THR A 19 -13.19 7.94 15.76
CA THR A 19 -12.65 6.58 15.72
C THR A 19 -11.15 6.54 16.02
N ARG A 20 -10.38 7.47 15.46
CA ARG A 20 -8.91 7.51 15.63
C ARG A 20 -8.50 7.93 17.04
N ILE A 21 -9.07 9.02 17.56
CA ILE A 21 -8.83 9.50 18.93
C ILE A 21 -9.41 8.53 19.94
N GLY A 22 -10.60 7.99 19.68
CA GLY A 22 -11.22 6.97 20.54
C GLY A 22 -10.33 5.74 20.68
N ALA A 23 -9.81 5.20 19.58
CA ALA A 23 -8.86 4.09 19.61
C ALA A 23 -7.57 4.47 20.36
N LEU A 24 -6.97 5.63 20.05
CA LEU A 24 -5.75 6.11 20.71
C LEU A 24 -5.95 6.32 22.21
N ALA A 25 -7.06 6.91 22.63
CA ALA A 25 -7.40 7.17 24.03
C ALA A 25 -7.63 5.86 24.78
N LEU A 26 -8.40 4.92 24.20
CA LEU A 26 -8.62 3.59 24.77
C LEU A 26 -7.28 2.87 24.98
N PHE A 27 -6.40 2.86 23.97
CA PHE A 27 -5.08 2.26 24.08
C PHE A 27 -4.14 2.96 25.07
N ARG A 28 -4.35 4.24 25.35
CA ARG A 28 -3.59 4.98 26.37
C ARG A 28 -4.01 4.60 27.79
N PHE A 29 -5.29 4.27 28.01
CA PHE A 29 -5.81 3.89 29.33
C PHE A 29 -5.55 2.42 29.68
N THR A 30 -5.68 1.48 28.75
CA THR A 30 -5.44 0.05 29.01
C THR A 30 -3.98 -0.38 28.78
N GLY A 31 -3.16 0.49 28.19
CA GLY A 31 -1.84 0.11 27.66
C GLY A 31 -1.98 -0.77 26.41
N VAL A 32 -1.06 -0.64 25.46
CA VAL A 32 -1.03 -1.56 24.30
C VAL A 32 -0.36 -2.85 24.76
N PRO A 33 -1.05 -4.00 24.80
CA PRO A 33 -0.39 -5.26 25.12
C PRO A 33 0.72 -5.52 24.10
N THR A 34 1.87 -6.00 24.58
CA THR A 34 3.09 -6.15 23.77
C THR A 34 2.88 -6.99 22.51
N TRP A 35 2.00 -8.00 22.58
CA TRP A 35 1.57 -8.81 21.44
C TRP A 35 0.87 -7.97 20.36
N LEU A 36 -0.09 -7.11 20.75
CA LEU A 36 -0.84 -6.29 19.79
C LEU A 36 0.03 -5.21 19.16
N ASN A 37 0.91 -4.56 19.93
CA ASN A 37 1.86 -3.59 19.37
C ASN A 37 2.77 -4.25 18.32
N ARG A 38 3.22 -5.49 18.60
CA ARG A 38 4.02 -6.26 17.65
C ARG A 38 3.22 -6.57 16.38
N TRP A 39 1.97 -7.01 16.51
CA TRP A 39 1.09 -7.26 15.36
C TRP A 39 0.82 -6.01 14.53
N LEU A 40 0.44 -4.90 15.18
CA LEU A 40 0.12 -3.63 14.51
C LEU A 40 1.29 -3.07 13.69
N LYS A 41 2.54 -3.31 14.11
CA LYS A 41 3.73 -2.93 13.32
C LYS A 41 3.86 -3.69 12.00
N TYR A 42 3.34 -4.92 11.92
CA TYR A 42 3.37 -5.72 10.69
C TYR A 42 2.16 -5.49 9.79
N VAL A 43 1.07 -4.93 10.31
CA VAL A 43 -0.16 -4.64 9.55
C VAL A 43 0.12 -3.82 8.28
N PRO A 44 0.87 -2.69 8.31
CA PRO A 44 1.13 -1.90 7.10
C PRO A 44 1.85 -2.69 6.02
N VAL A 45 2.89 -3.44 6.40
CA VAL A 45 3.67 -4.24 5.45
C VAL A 45 2.83 -5.38 4.88
N ALA A 46 2.08 -6.10 5.72
CA ALA A 46 1.23 -7.20 5.30
C ALA A 46 0.14 -6.75 4.31
N ILE A 47 -0.51 -5.62 4.57
CA ILE A 47 -1.53 -5.07 3.67
C ILE A 47 -0.89 -4.65 2.34
N LEU A 48 0.21 -3.92 2.36
CA LEU A 48 0.90 -3.50 1.13
C LEU A 48 1.34 -4.71 0.29
N THR A 49 1.94 -5.72 0.92
CA THR A 49 2.31 -6.97 0.25
C THR A 49 1.08 -7.67 -0.32
N SER A 50 -0.01 -7.77 0.43
CA SER A 50 -1.27 -8.38 -0.03
C SER A 50 -1.92 -7.64 -1.20
N LEU A 51 -1.68 -6.34 -1.36
CA LEU A 51 -2.17 -5.57 -2.50
C LEU A 51 -1.27 -5.76 -3.73
N ILE A 52 0.05 -5.73 -3.51
CA ILE A 52 1.05 -5.74 -4.60
C ILE A 52 1.21 -7.15 -5.20
N VAL A 53 1.34 -8.19 -4.36
CA VAL A 53 1.59 -9.58 -4.80
C VAL A 53 0.57 -10.11 -5.80
N PRO A 54 -0.76 -10.04 -5.56
CA PRO A 54 -1.74 -10.51 -6.53
C PRO A 54 -1.77 -9.62 -7.78
N SER A 55 -1.52 -8.32 -7.64
CA SER A 55 -1.42 -7.41 -8.79
C SER A 55 -0.26 -7.78 -9.72
N LEU A 56 0.79 -8.41 -9.20
CA LEU A 56 1.93 -8.91 -9.98
C LEU A 56 1.70 -10.32 -10.54
N LEU A 57 1.23 -11.26 -9.70
CA LEU A 57 1.11 -12.69 -10.05
C LEU A 57 -0.17 -13.04 -10.83
N LEU A 58 -1.26 -12.30 -10.62
CA LEU A 58 -2.59 -12.56 -11.17
C LEU A 58 -3.19 -11.32 -11.86
N PRO A 59 -2.48 -10.64 -12.79
CA PRO A 59 -2.96 -9.40 -13.39
C PRO A 59 -4.28 -9.59 -14.19
N LYS A 60 -4.56 -10.80 -14.67
CA LYS A 60 -5.78 -11.17 -15.42
C LYS A 60 -6.68 -12.18 -14.70
N GLY A 61 -6.46 -12.42 -13.40
CA GLY A 61 -7.23 -13.38 -12.60
C GLY A 61 -6.81 -14.86 -12.72
N TYR A 62 -5.83 -15.17 -13.58
CA TYR A 62 -5.19 -16.49 -13.66
C TYR A 62 -3.72 -16.38 -13.26
N LEU A 63 -3.16 -17.46 -12.68
CA LEU A 63 -1.75 -17.52 -12.31
C LEU A 63 -0.89 -17.51 -13.57
N ASP A 64 -0.34 -16.34 -13.90
CA ASP A 64 0.50 -16.14 -15.07
C ASP A 64 1.95 -15.96 -14.63
N ILE A 65 2.58 -17.09 -14.27
CA ILE A 65 4.01 -17.18 -13.88
C ILE A 65 4.90 -17.27 -15.14
N SER A 66 4.33 -17.06 -16.33
CA SER A 66 5.09 -17.08 -17.57
C SER A 66 6.04 -15.89 -17.65
N LEU A 67 7.22 -16.08 -18.25
CA LEU A 67 8.16 -15.01 -18.61
C LEU A 67 7.57 -13.97 -19.58
N ASN A 68 6.35 -14.21 -20.08
CA ASN A 68 5.60 -13.24 -20.88
C ASN A 68 4.79 -12.24 -20.02
N ASN A 69 4.71 -12.45 -18.70
CA ASN A 69 4.01 -11.54 -17.81
C ASN A 69 4.90 -10.34 -17.47
N HIS A 70 4.72 -9.29 -18.25
CA HIS A 70 5.41 -8.01 -18.11
C HIS A 70 5.28 -7.42 -16.70
N TYR A 71 4.17 -7.64 -15.99
CA TYR A 71 3.99 -7.15 -14.61
C TYR A 71 4.95 -7.83 -13.63
N LEU A 72 5.16 -9.14 -13.76
CA LEU A 72 6.09 -9.89 -12.91
C LEU A 72 7.53 -9.42 -13.09
N ILE A 73 7.96 -9.27 -14.34
CA ILE A 73 9.31 -8.81 -14.67
C ILE A 73 9.55 -7.39 -14.14
N ALA A 74 8.58 -6.49 -14.36
CA ALA A 74 8.65 -5.13 -13.85
C ALA A 74 8.68 -5.09 -12.31
N GLY A 75 7.89 -5.94 -11.65
CA GLY A 75 7.86 -6.06 -10.19
C GLY A 75 9.19 -6.56 -9.60
N ILE A 76 9.79 -7.59 -10.21
CA ILE A 76 11.09 -8.13 -9.78
C ILE A 76 12.20 -7.09 -9.98
N ALA A 77 12.22 -6.41 -11.14
CA ALA A 77 13.19 -5.36 -11.42
C ALA A 77 13.04 -4.19 -10.43
N ALA A 78 11.80 -3.76 -10.16
CA ALA A 78 11.52 -2.72 -9.17
C ALA A 78 11.96 -3.14 -7.75
N ALA A 79 11.72 -4.39 -7.35
CA ALA A 79 12.17 -4.92 -6.06
C ALA A 79 13.70 -4.93 -5.94
N PHE A 80 14.41 -5.31 -7.02
CA PHE A 80 15.87 -5.29 -7.05
C PHE A 80 16.44 -3.87 -6.93
N VAL A 81 15.83 -2.91 -7.62
CA VAL A 81 16.18 -1.49 -7.53
C VAL A 81 15.88 -0.94 -6.13
N ALA A 82 14.73 -1.28 -5.55
CA ALA A 82 14.36 -0.86 -4.20
C ALA A 82 15.41 -1.30 -3.17
N TYR A 83 15.86 -2.56 -3.28
CA TYR A 83 16.88 -3.13 -2.42
C TYR A 83 18.23 -2.40 -2.55
N LYS A 84 18.65 -2.09 -3.79
CA LYS A 84 19.95 -1.47 -4.05
C LYS A 84 19.98 0.03 -3.79
N SER A 85 18.93 0.76 -4.17
CA SER A 85 18.93 2.23 -4.14
C SER A 85 18.58 2.80 -2.78
N ARG A 86 17.81 2.09 -1.95
CA ARG A 86 17.21 2.60 -0.68
C ARG A 86 16.51 3.97 -0.82
N ASN A 87 16.24 4.42 -2.04
CA ASN A 87 15.63 5.70 -2.37
C ASN A 87 14.30 5.46 -3.07
N ILE A 88 13.22 5.94 -2.44
CA ILE A 88 11.85 5.76 -2.91
C ILE A 88 11.66 6.40 -4.30
N ILE A 89 12.26 7.56 -4.54
CA ILE A 89 12.10 8.31 -5.80
C ILE A 89 12.76 7.54 -6.95
N ALA A 90 13.97 7.03 -6.74
CA ALA A 90 14.69 6.23 -7.74
C ALA A 90 13.95 4.92 -8.05
N THR A 91 13.36 4.30 -7.03
CA THR A 91 12.57 3.06 -7.16
C THR A 91 11.30 3.30 -7.98
N LEU A 92 10.56 4.37 -7.68
CA LEU A 92 9.37 4.76 -8.44
C LEU A 92 9.73 5.13 -9.88
N GLY A 93 10.76 5.96 -10.09
CA GLY A 93 11.18 6.39 -11.41
C GLY A 93 11.60 5.22 -12.32
N LEU A 94 12.42 4.30 -11.81
CA LEU A 94 12.84 3.12 -12.57
C LEU A 94 11.69 2.13 -12.78
N GLY A 95 10.88 1.86 -11.75
CA GLY A 95 9.73 0.96 -11.87
C GLY A 95 8.71 1.44 -12.89
N MET A 96 8.39 2.75 -12.88
CA MET A 96 7.51 3.37 -13.88
C MET A 96 8.11 3.35 -15.28
N SER A 97 9.43 3.62 -15.41
CA SER A 97 10.11 3.58 -16.71
C SER A 97 10.11 2.18 -17.31
N ILE A 98 10.40 1.16 -16.51
CA ILE A 98 10.36 -0.25 -16.94
C ILE A 98 8.95 -0.63 -17.37
N MET A 99 7.94 -0.33 -16.56
CA MET A 99 6.53 -0.58 -16.93
C MET A 99 6.14 0.11 -18.24
N LEU A 100 6.57 1.35 -18.46
CA LEU A 100 6.31 2.10 -19.68
C LEU A 100 6.94 1.43 -20.90
N VAL A 101 8.23 1.10 -20.83
CA VAL A 101 8.96 0.41 -21.91
C VAL A 101 8.31 -0.93 -22.22
N LEU A 102 7.95 -1.68 -21.18
CA LEU A 102 7.42 -3.03 -21.29
C LEU A 102 5.94 -3.07 -21.73
N LYS A 103 5.21 -1.96 -21.58
CA LYS A 103 3.85 -1.78 -22.13
C LYS A 103 3.88 -1.27 -23.59
N LEU A 104 4.95 -0.60 -24.00
CA LEU A 104 5.15 -0.09 -25.36
C LEU A 104 5.69 -1.16 -26.32
N LEU A 105 6.36 -2.19 -25.79
CA LEU A 105 6.78 -3.39 -26.52
C LEU A 105 5.62 -4.38 -26.65
#